data_AF-A0A8S2ZAX7-F1
#
_entry.id   AF-A0A8S2ZAX7-F1
#
_cell.length_a   1.000
_cell.length_b   1.000
_cell.length_c   1.000
_cell.angle_alpha   90.00
_cell.angle_beta   90.00
_cell.angle_gamma   90.00
#
_symmetry.space_group_name_H-M   'P 1'
#
loop_
_entity.id
_entity.type
_entity.pdbx_description
1 polymer ?
#
loop_
_entity_poly.entity_id
_entity_poly.type
_entity_poly.pdbx_seq_one_letter_code
_entity_poly.pdbx_strand_id
1 'polypeptide(L)' 'LGCDYCDSIKGIGQKRALDLIKQYRDIETILKHIDTKKYSVPDEWAYEKARELFKEPDILS' A
#
# COMPACT_ATOMS: atom_id res chain seq x y z
N LEU A 1 2.00 -6.19 8.11
CA LEU A 1 1.07 -6.64 7.06
C LEU A 1 1.75 -6.38 5.73
N GLY A 2 2.49 -7.37 5.25
CA GLY A 2 2.85 -7.46 3.85
C GLY A 2 1.67 -8.10 3.10
N CYS A 3 1.52 -7.79 1.83
CA CYS A 3 0.55 -8.41 0.95
C CYS A 3 1.30 -9.47 0.12
N ASP A 4 0.75 -10.67 -0.07
CA ASP A 4 1.38 -11.66 -0.95
C ASP A 4 1.36 -11.20 -2.43
N TYR A 5 0.53 -10.20 -2.76
CA TYR A 5 0.35 -9.66 -4.10
C TYR A 5 1.19 -8.40 -4.39
N CYS A 6 1.77 -7.76 -3.37
CA CYS A 6 2.64 -6.61 -3.56
C CYS A 6 3.54 -6.35 -2.35
N ASP A 7 4.72 -5.78 -2.62
CA ASP A 7 5.64 -5.35 -1.55
C ASP A 7 5.00 -4.32 -0.60
N SER A 8 5.65 -4.09 0.54
CA SER A 8 5.25 -3.05 1.48
C SER A 8 6.28 -1.92 1.51
N ILE A 9 5.85 -0.71 1.89
CA ILE A 9 6.76 0.42 2.04
C ILE A 9 7.76 0.12 3.17
N LYS A 10 9.05 0.07 2.83
CA LYS A 10 10.10 -0.29 3.78
C LYS A 10 10.19 0.76 4.89
N GLY A 11 10.21 0.29 6.14
CA GLY A 11 10.21 1.15 7.33
C GLY A 11 8.82 1.58 7.82
N ILE A 12 7.74 1.21 7.13
CA ILE A 12 6.36 1.41 7.62
C ILE A 12 5.83 0.10 8.21
N GLY A 13 5.74 0.05 9.54
CA GLY A 13 5.12 -1.06 10.26
C GLY A 13 3.60 -0.94 10.36
N GLN A 14 2.94 -2.00 10.86
CA GLN A 14 1.47 -2.11 10.93
C GLN A 14 0.77 -0.92 11.62
N LYS A 15 1.32 -0.43 12.74
CA LYS A 15 0.73 0.68 13.50
C LYS A 15 0.74 1.96 12.67
N ARG A 16 1.87 2.26 12.04
CA ARG A 16 2.03 3.46 11.20
C ARG A 16 1.20 3.37 9.94
N ALA A 17 1.14 2.19 9.32
CA ALA A 17 0.27 1.94 8.16
C ALA A 17 -1.20 2.24 8.50
N LEU A 18 -1.68 1.77 9.65
CA LEU A 18 -3.05 2.03 10.09
C LEU A 18 -3.31 3.53 10.33
N ASP A 19 -2.39 4.23 10.97
CA ASP A 19 -2.50 5.68 11.19
C ASP A 19 -2.58 6.45 9.86
N LEU A 20 -1.71 6.10 8.90
CA LEU A 20 -1.68 6.72 7.58
C LEU A 20 -2.98 6.47 6.80
N ILE A 21 -3.50 5.24 6.83
CA ILE A 21 -4.77 4.91 6.16
C ILE A 21 -5.95 5.65 6.81
N LYS A 22 -5.98 5.77 8.14
CA LYS A 22 -7.01 6.56 8.84
C LYS A 22 -6.94 8.04 8.49
N GLN A 23 -5.74 8.58 8.33
CA GLN A 23 -5.52 9.99 8.04
C GLN A 23 -5.79 10.36 6.57
N TYR A 24 -5.31 9.56 5.63
CA TYR A 24 -5.27 9.91 4.21
C TYR A 24 -6.22 9.10 3.32
N ARG A 25 -6.82 8.02 3.84
CA ARG A 25 -7.84 7.18 3.18
C ARG A 25 -7.40 6.36 1.97
N ASP A 26 -6.39 6.79 1.22
CA ASP A 26 -5.88 6.09 0.04
C ASP A 26 -4.35 6.13 -0.05
N ILE A 27 -3.78 5.21 -0.83
CA ILE A 27 -2.32 5.01 -0.92
C ILE A 27 -1.67 6.16 -1.71
N GLU A 28 -2.35 6.69 -2.72
CA GLU A 28 -1.92 7.79 -3.58
C GLU A 28 -1.62 9.06 -2.76
N THR A 29 -2.53 9.40 -1.85
CA THR A 29 -2.41 10.53 -0.95
C THR A 29 -1.35 10.26 0.11
N ILE A 30 -1.24 9.03 0.62
CA ILE A 30 -0.13 8.64 1.51
C ILE A 30 1.21 8.89 0.82
N LEU A 31 1.40 8.40 -0.41
CA LEU A 31 2.64 8.55 -1.17
C LEU A 31 3.05 10.01 -1.39
N LYS A 32 2.07 10.92 -1.55
CA LYS A 32 2.32 12.37 -1.67
C LYS A 32 2.77 13.02 -0.36
N HIS A 33 2.45 12.45 0.79
CA HIS A 33 2.67 13.06 2.11
C HIS A 33 3.72 12.36 2.97
N ILE A 34 4.15 11.14 2.62
CA ILE A 34 5.22 10.46 3.33
C ILE A 34 6.59 11.00 2.93
N ASP A 35 7.52 10.94 3.87
CA ASP A 35 8.92 11.24 3.59
C ASP A 35 9.58 10.06 2.86
N THR A 36 9.73 10.18 1.54
CA THR A 36 10.33 9.17 0.67
C THR A 36 11.83 8.96 0.90
N LYS A 37 12.51 9.86 1.61
CA LYS A 37 13.91 9.66 2.03
C LYS A 37 14.01 8.71 3.23
N LYS A 38 13.01 8.76 4.12
CA LYS A 38 12.91 7.90 5.30
C LYS A 38 12.23 6.57 5.00
N TYR A 39 11.22 6.59 4.12
CA TYR A 39 10.41 5.43 3.76
C TYR A 39 10.63 5.11 2.29
N SER A 40 11.33 4.01 2.01
CA SER A 40 11.58 3.57 0.64
C SER A 40 10.34 2.91 0.08
N VAL A 41 9.75 3.56 -0.94
CA VAL A 41 8.66 3.03 -1.74
C VAL A 41 9.27 2.17 -2.86
N PRO A 42 8.75 0.97 -3.14
CA PRO A 42 9.22 0.16 -4.26
C PRO A 42 8.96 0.85 -5.62
N ASP A 43 9.91 0.80 -6.56
CA ASP A 43 9.81 1.46 -7.87
C ASP A 43 8.66 0.90 -8.73
N GLU A 44 8.43 -0.42 -8.68
CA GLU A 44 7.34 -1.10 -9.39
C GLU A 44 6.25 -1.59 -8.43
N TRP A 45 5.83 -0.70 -7.51
CA TRP A 45 4.85 -1.09 -6.51
C TRP A 45 3.46 -1.31 -7.12
N ALA A 46 3.13 -2.56 -7.44
CA ALA A 46 1.85 -2.99 -8.03
C ALA A 46 0.65 -2.96 -7.06
N TYR A 47 0.57 -1.95 -6.17
CA TYR A 47 -0.51 -1.83 -5.20
C TYR A 47 -1.88 -1.64 -5.87
N GLU A 48 -1.92 -1.03 -7.06
CA GLU A 48 -3.15 -0.81 -7.83
C GLU A 48 -3.74 -2.14 -8.29
N LYS A 49 -2.91 -3.04 -8.83
CA LYS A 49 -3.33 -4.39 -9.22
C LYS A 49 -3.79 -5.21 -8.01
N ALA A 50 -3.06 -5.14 -6.90
CA ALA A 50 -3.49 -5.79 -5.66
C ALA A 50 -4.85 -5.24 -5.19
N ARG A 51 -5.06 -3.92 -5.26
CA ARG A 51 -6.33 -3.27 -4.92
C ARG A 51 -7.47 -3.75 -5.82
N GLU A 52 -7.23 -3.88 -7.12
CA GLU A 52 -8.18 -4.41 -8.09
C GLU A 52 -8.54 -5.86 -7.75
N LEU A 53 -7.55 -6.72 -7.53
CA LEU A 53 -7.75 -8.12 -7.14
C LEU A 53 -8.60 -8.28 -5.87
N PHE A 54 -8.43 -7.39 -4.87
CA PHE A 54 -9.26 -7.41 -3.67
C PHE A 54 -10.70 -6.92 -3.89
N LYS A 55 -10.93 -6.06 -4.89
CA LYS A 55 -12.27 -5.56 -5.25
C LYS A 55 -13.01 -6.54 -6.15
N GLU A 56 -12.30 -7.06 -7.15
CA GLU A 56 -12.77 -7.97 -8.18
C GLU A 56 -11.82 -9.17 -8.22
N PRO A 57 -11.97 -10.11 -7.26
CA PRO A 57 -11.19 -11.33 -7.31
C PRO A 57 -11.64 -12.15 -8.53
N ASP A 58 -10.68 -12.77 -9.21
CA ASP A 58 -10.95 -13.73 -10.28
C ASP A 58 -11.48 -15.04 -9.66
N ILE A 59 -12.75 -15.01 -9.27
CA ILE A 59 -13.49 -16.19 -8.81
C ILE A 59 -14.19 -16.81 -10.01
N LEU A 60 -13.63 -17.92 -10.50
CA LEU A 60 -14.32 -18.85 -11.40
C LEU A 60 -15.71 -19.14 -10.81
N SER A 61 -16.75 -18.67 -11.50
CA SER A 61 -18.14 -19.01 -11.19
C SER A 61 -18.49 -20.39 -11.74
#